data_AF-A0A9P7A3P7-F1
#
_entry.id   AF-A0A9P7A3P7-F1
#
_cell.length_a   1.000
_cell.length_b   1.000
_cell.length_c   1.000
_cell.angle_alpha   90.00
_cell.angle_beta   90.00
_cell.angle_gamma   90.00
#
_symmetry.space_group_name_H-M   'P 1'
#
loop_
_entity.id
_entity.type
_entity.pdbx_description
1 polymer ?
#
loop_
_entity_poly.entity_id
_entity_poly.type
_entity_poly.pdbx_seq_one_letter_code
_entity_poly.pdbx_strand_id
1 'polypeptide(L)'
;MRTSVKRQSLAPTDVITYRFNDQMMYVPIAENFDQAVTFARSAFKGDLTGIDKSRISFSLNVIANGKQSSVGITRGAWSAVMSHLARYEIVDVHVKPELEVSGPPPSYRSCSSAEGAEHSSSYLSSALHRLIPKRLLQRTAG
;
A
#
# COMPACT_ATOMS: atom_id res chain seq x y z
N MET A 1 -12.35 29.80 -40.87
CA MET A 1 -13.11 29.62 -39.61
C MET A 1 -12.36 28.62 -38.74
N ARG A 2 -11.85 29.04 -37.58
CA ARG A 2 -11.21 28.13 -36.62
C ARG A 2 -12.30 27.63 -35.68
N THR A 3 -12.66 26.36 -35.77
CA THR A 3 -13.62 25.73 -34.86
C THR A 3 -12.99 25.63 -33.48
N SER A 4 -13.49 26.41 -32.54
CA SER A 4 -13.08 26.33 -31.13
C SER A 4 -13.56 25.00 -30.56
N VAL A 5 -12.64 24.07 -30.32
CA VAL A 5 -12.94 22.80 -29.65
C VAL A 5 -13.27 23.13 -28.20
N LYS A 6 -14.56 23.10 -27.85
CA LYS A 6 -15.05 23.22 -26.48
C LYS A 6 -14.43 22.09 -25.67
N ARG A 7 -13.45 22.38 -24.81
CA ARG A 7 -12.96 21.42 -23.81
C ARG A 7 -14.17 21.00 -23.00
N GLN A 8 -14.65 19.77 -23.20
CA GLN A 8 -15.61 19.16 -22.30
C GLN A 8 -14.93 19.10 -20.95
N SER A 9 -15.42 19.88 -19.97
CA SER A 9 -14.92 19.73 -18.61
C SER A 9 -15.29 18.33 -18.16
N LEU A 10 -14.29 17.56 -17.74
CA LEU A 10 -14.49 16.26 -17.12
C LEU A 10 -15.46 16.48 -15.95
N ALA A 11 -16.70 16.01 -16.06
CA ALA A 11 -17.63 16.09 -14.95
C ALA A 11 -16.99 15.32 -13.77
N PRO A 12 -17.05 15.84 -12.53
CA PRO A 12 -16.55 15.12 -11.37
C PRO A 12 -17.21 13.75 -11.32
N THR A 13 -16.42 12.70 -11.10
CA THR A 13 -16.97 11.38 -10.86
C THR A 13 -17.84 11.44 -9.61
N ASP A 14 -19.11 11.06 -9.75
CA ASP A 14 -20.11 11.10 -8.68
C ASP A 14 -20.38 9.70 -8.08
N VAL A 15 -20.07 8.65 -8.82
CA VAL A 15 -20.37 7.26 -8.47
C VAL A 15 -19.24 6.30 -8.86
N ILE A 16 -18.96 5.36 -7.97
CA ILE A 16 -18.01 4.25 -8.14
C ILE A 16 -18.72 2.93 -7.83
N THR A 17 -18.03 1.82 -8.07
CA THR A 17 -18.54 0.48 -7.81
C THR A 17 -17.73 -0.15 -6.69
N TYR A 18 -18.37 -0.61 -5.62
CA TYR A 18 -17.72 -1.50 -4.66
C TYR A 18 -17.92 -2.94 -5.06
N ARG A 19 -16.85 -3.75 -4.96
CA ARG A 19 -16.91 -5.20 -5.14
C ARG A 19 -16.54 -5.92 -3.84
N PHE A 20 -17.36 -6.88 -3.43
CA PHE A 20 -17.11 -7.74 -2.28
C PHE A 20 -17.68 -9.13 -2.54
N ASN A 21 -16.88 -10.20 -2.41
CA ASN A 21 -17.29 -11.59 -2.66
C ASN A 21 -18.10 -11.77 -3.96
N ASP A 22 -17.56 -11.27 -5.08
CA ASP A 22 -18.18 -11.27 -6.41
C ASP A 22 -19.50 -10.48 -6.56
N GLN A 23 -19.99 -9.85 -5.49
CA GLN A 23 -21.10 -8.91 -5.54
C GLN A 23 -20.59 -7.49 -5.82
N MET A 24 -21.32 -6.74 -6.63
CA MET A 24 -20.99 -5.36 -6.99
C MET A 24 -22.15 -4.41 -6.68
N MET A 25 -21.84 -3.26 -6.08
CA MET A 25 -22.82 -2.24 -5.70
C MET A 25 -22.33 -0.86 -6.10
N TYR A 26 -23.16 -0.08 -6.79
CA TYR A 26 -22.87 1.33 -7.04
C TYR A 26 -23.03 2.14 -5.76
N VAL A 27 -22.04 2.98 -5.48
CA VAL A 27 -22.02 3.84 -4.31
C VAL A 27 -21.53 5.24 -4.68
N PRO A 28 -22.03 6.30 -4.01
CA PRO A 28 -21.46 7.61 -4.17
C PRO A 28 -19.99 7.62 -3.71
N ILE A 29 -19.18 8.51 -4.28
CA ILE A 29 -17.81 8.69 -3.79
C ILE A 29 -17.86 9.17 -2.34
N ALA A 30 -17.21 8.42 -1.47
CA ALA A 30 -17.00 8.83 -0.08
C ALA A 30 -15.93 9.94 -0.01
N GLU A 31 -16.21 10.99 0.77
CA GLU A 31 -15.29 12.10 1.03
C GLU A 31 -14.03 11.64 1.78
N ASN A 32 -14.18 10.62 2.64
CA ASN A 32 -13.11 10.07 3.45
C ASN A 32 -13.26 8.55 3.64
N PHE A 33 -12.21 7.93 4.14
CA PHE A 33 -12.13 6.49 4.33
C PHE A 33 -13.19 5.94 5.30
N ASP A 34 -13.53 6.65 6.39
CA ASP A 34 -14.52 6.16 7.36
C ASP A 34 -15.95 6.18 6.80
N GLN A 35 -16.25 7.18 5.97
CA GLN A 35 -17.48 7.21 5.21
C GLN A 35 -17.53 6.07 4.19
N ALA A 36 -16.40 5.75 3.53
CA ALA A 36 -16.29 4.60 2.63
C ALA A 36 -16.60 3.28 3.34
N VAL A 37 -16.06 3.06 4.54
CA VAL A 37 -16.38 1.90 5.38
C VAL A 37 -17.87 1.84 5.70
N THR A 38 -18.48 2.99 5.99
CA THR A 38 -19.92 3.09 6.28
C THR A 38 -20.76 2.74 5.05
N PHE A 39 -20.39 3.23 3.86
CA PHE A 39 -21.05 2.88 2.60
C PHE A 39 -20.89 1.40 2.28
N ALA A 40 -19.71 0.81 2.45
CA ALA A 40 -19.49 -0.61 2.25
C ALA A 40 -20.38 -1.47 3.16
N ARG A 41 -20.46 -1.16 4.46
CA ARG A 41 -21.35 -1.86 5.39
C ARG A 41 -22.82 -1.70 5.04
N SER A 42 -23.23 -0.54 4.53
CA SER A 42 -24.61 -0.31 4.10
C SER A 42 -24.95 -1.04 2.79
N ALA A 43 -23.99 -1.17 1.88
CA ALA A 43 -24.14 -1.86 0.61
C ALA A 43 -24.18 -3.40 0.79
N PHE A 44 -23.36 -3.93 1.70
CA PHE A 44 -23.21 -5.37 1.94
C PHE A 44 -23.66 -5.76 3.36
N LYS A 45 -24.90 -5.39 3.72
CA LYS A 45 -25.43 -5.61 5.09
C LYS A 45 -25.43 -7.07 5.52
N GLY A 46 -25.57 -8.02 4.60
CA GLY A 46 -25.54 -9.46 4.94
C GLY A 46 -24.19 -9.89 5.51
N ASP A 47 -23.10 -9.43 4.90
CA ASP A 47 -21.77 -9.98 5.15
C ASP A 47 -20.86 -9.06 5.98
N LEU A 48 -21.10 -7.75 5.94
CA LEU A 48 -20.27 -6.76 6.64
C LEU A 48 -20.93 -6.21 7.91
N THR A 49 -22.14 -6.67 8.26
CA THR A 49 -22.76 -6.32 9.54
C THR A 49 -22.05 -7.05 10.68
N GLY A 50 -21.70 -6.33 11.74
CA GLY A 50 -20.98 -6.88 12.89
C GLY A 50 -19.46 -6.95 12.71
N ILE A 51 -18.95 -6.86 11.48
CA ILE A 51 -17.50 -6.76 11.22
C ILE A 51 -16.97 -5.43 11.75
N ASP A 52 -15.87 -5.50 12.51
CA ASP A 52 -15.20 -4.32 13.02
C ASP A 52 -14.68 -3.44 11.87
N LYS A 53 -14.85 -2.13 12.02
CA LYS A 53 -14.49 -1.15 10.96
C LYS A 53 -13.01 -1.17 10.63
N SER A 54 -12.13 -1.49 11.58
CA SER A 54 -10.67 -1.53 11.37
C SER A 54 -10.23 -2.69 10.47
N ARG A 55 -11.08 -3.73 10.36
CA ARG A 55 -10.83 -4.90 9.52
C ARG A 55 -11.23 -4.69 8.07
N ILE A 56 -12.03 -3.67 7.77
CA ILE A 56 -12.44 -3.35 6.40
C ILE A 56 -11.32 -2.54 5.71
N SER A 57 -10.93 -2.99 4.53
CA SER A 57 -9.92 -2.33 3.71
C SER A 57 -10.34 -2.28 2.24
N PHE A 58 -9.71 -1.38 1.49
CA PHE A 58 -10.04 -1.14 0.08
C PHE A 58 -8.82 -1.30 -0.79
N SER A 59 -9.00 -1.75 -2.03
CA SER A 59 -7.94 -1.80 -3.04
C SER A 59 -8.46 -1.51 -4.44
N LEU A 60 -7.55 -1.17 -5.34
CA LEU A 60 -7.79 -1.09 -6.79
C LEU A 60 -7.01 -2.19 -7.49
N ASN A 61 -7.53 -2.67 -8.61
CA ASN A 61 -6.74 -3.49 -9.51
C ASN A 61 -6.04 -2.58 -10.51
N VAL A 62 -4.71 -2.67 -10.56
CA VAL A 62 -3.88 -1.92 -11.50
C VAL A 62 -3.12 -2.89 -12.39
N ILE A 63 -2.74 -2.43 -13.57
CA ILE A 63 -1.81 -3.17 -14.44
C ILE A 63 -0.44 -2.54 -14.27
N ALA A 64 0.49 -3.28 -13.66
CA ALA A 64 1.88 -2.88 -13.50
C ALA A 64 2.77 -3.93 -14.17
N ASN A 65 3.66 -3.48 -15.07
CA ASN A 65 4.58 -4.36 -15.80
C ASN A 65 3.88 -5.53 -16.53
N GLY A 66 2.72 -5.26 -17.13
CA GLY A 66 1.92 -6.26 -17.85
C GLY A 66 1.24 -7.31 -16.96
N LYS A 67 1.29 -7.16 -15.63
CA LYS A 67 0.59 -8.02 -14.67
C LYS A 67 -0.46 -7.24 -13.92
N GLN A 68 -1.61 -7.87 -13.71
CA GLN A 68 -2.62 -7.33 -12.81
C GLN A 68 -2.13 -7.47 -11.36
N SER A 69 -2.28 -6.41 -10.58
CA SER A 69 -1.90 -6.35 -9.18
C SER A 69 -2.94 -5.57 -8.39
N SER A 70 -3.19 -5.99 -7.16
CA SER A 70 -4.07 -5.26 -6.24
C SER A 70 -3.24 -4.27 -5.42
N VAL A 71 -3.68 -3.01 -5.37
CA VAL A 71 -3.04 -1.94 -4.61
C VAL A 71 -4.01 -1.43 -3.56
N GLY A 72 -3.63 -1.61 -2.29
CA GLY A 72 -4.42 -1.14 -1.15
C GLY A 72 -4.47 0.39 -1.06
N ILE A 73 -5.63 0.91 -0.68
CA ILE A 73 -5.84 2.34 -0.43
C ILE A 73 -5.75 2.58 1.08
N THR A 74 -4.81 3.42 1.50
CA THR A 74 -4.71 3.82 2.91
C THR A 74 -5.68 4.97 3.23
N ARG A 75 -5.96 5.17 4.52
CA ARG A 75 -6.80 6.28 5.01
C ARG A 75 -6.35 7.64 4.49
N GLY A 76 -5.04 7.91 4.55
CA GLY A 76 -4.46 9.19 4.11
C GLY A 76 -4.42 9.37 2.58
N ALA A 77 -4.42 8.28 1.81
CA ALA A 77 -4.41 8.34 0.36
C ALA A 77 -5.83 8.43 -0.25
N TRP A 78 -6.88 8.22 0.54
CA TRP A 78 -8.25 8.06 0.05
C TRP A 78 -8.68 9.19 -0.89
N SER A 79 -8.65 10.44 -0.41
CA SER A 79 -9.10 11.60 -1.20
C SER A 79 -8.28 11.78 -2.48
N ALA A 80 -6.96 11.58 -2.40
CA ALA A 80 -6.07 11.68 -3.56
C ALA A 80 -6.35 10.58 -4.59
N VAL A 81 -6.67 9.35 -4.16
CA VAL A 81 -7.00 8.26 -5.09
C VAL A 81 -8.38 8.47 -5.71
N MET A 82 -9.40 8.78 -4.89
CA MET A 82 -10.79 8.95 -5.35
C MET A 82 -10.93 10.06 -6.40
N SER A 83 -10.14 11.13 -6.33
CA SER A 83 -10.20 12.24 -7.29
C SER A 83 -9.72 11.88 -8.71
N HIS A 84 -9.01 10.76 -8.86
CA HIS A 84 -8.50 10.28 -10.14
C HIS A 84 -9.31 9.10 -10.71
N LEU A 85 -10.30 8.60 -9.97
CA LEU A 85 -11.09 7.47 -10.42
C LEU A 85 -12.08 7.88 -11.53
N ALA A 86 -12.17 7.03 -12.54
CA ALA A 86 -13.23 7.14 -13.53
C ALA A 86 -14.59 6.78 -12.92
N ARG A 87 -15.67 7.24 -13.56
CA ARG A 87 -17.03 6.85 -13.18
C ARG A 87 -17.21 5.35 -13.31
N TYR A 88 -17.87 4.77 -12.31
CA TYR A 88 -18.11 3.32 -12.19
C TYR A 88 -16.85 2.47 -11.97
N GLU A 89 -15.69 3.08 -11.70
CA GLU A 89 -14.47 2.36 -11.36
C GLU A 89 -14.70 1.39 -10.20
N ILE A 90 -14.07 0.21 -10.27
CA ILE A 90 -14.24 -0.86 -9.28
C ILE A 90 -13.22 -0.70 -8.16
N VAL A 91 -13.71 -0.49 -6.95
CA VAL A 91 -12.94 -0.56 -5.71
C VAL A 91 -13.29 -1.86 -5.00
N ASP A 92 -12.29 -2.69 -4.78
CA ASP A 92 -12.44 -3.93 -4.04
C ASP A 92 -12.49 -3.67 -2.54
N VAL A 93 -13.46 -4.27 -1.87
CA VAL A 93 -13.60 -4.28 -0.42
C VAL A 93 -13.07 -5.61 0.11
N HIS A 94 -12.29 -5.56 1.19
CA HIS A 94 -11.70 -6.75 1.82
C HIS A 94 -11.90 -6.71 3.32
N VAL A 95 -12.06 -7.90 3.93
CA VAL A 95 -12.10 -8.07 5.37
C VAL A 95 -10.81 -8.75 5.82
N LYS A 96 -10.04 -8.06 6.66
CA LYS A 96 -8.83 -8.61 7.28
C LYS A 96 -9.20 -9.70 8.29
N PRO A 97 -8.39 -10.76 8.43
CA PRO A 97 -8.60 -11.79 9.43
C PRO A 97 -8.51 -11.20 10.84
N GLU A 98 -9.22 -11.83 11.78
CA GLU A 98 -9.10 -11.52 13.20
C GLU A 98 -7.79 -12.10 13.70
N LEU A 99 -6.93 -11.27 14.29
CA LEU A 99 -5.69 -11.74 14.88
C LEU A 99 -5.99 -12.25 16.29
N GLU A 100 -6.26 -13.54 16.42
CA GLU A 100 -6.24 -14.18 17.73
C GLU A 100 -4.78 -14.37 18.16
N VAL A 101 -4.26 -13.45 18.97
CA VAL A 101 -2.96 -13.61 19.63
C VAL A 101 -3.15 -14.58 20.80
N SER A 102 -3.32 -15.86 20.47
CA SER A 102 -3.34 -16.94 21.45
C SER A 102 -1.90 -17.41 21.71
N GLY A 103 -1.29 -16.84 22.74
CA GLY A 103 0.04 -17.25 23.18
C GLY A 103 0.72 -16.18 24.04
N PRO A 104 1.66 -16.58 24.90
CA PRO A 104 2.54 -15.62 25.55
C PRO A 104 3.26 -14.80 24.47
N PRO A 105 3.48 -13.49 24.68
CA PRO A 105 4.27 -12.67 23.76
C PRO A 105 5.57 -13.37 23.40
N PRO A 106 6.08 -13.23 22.16
CA PRO A 106 7.37 -13.79 21.79
C PRO A 106 8.42 -13.38 22.83
N SER A 107 9.11 -14.36 23.42
CA SER A 107 10.22 -14.08 24.32
C SER A 107 11.40 -13.61 23.48
N TYR A 108 11.55 -12.29 23.38
CA TYR A 108 12.74 -11.69 22.80
C TYR A 108 13.86 -11.89 23.80
N ARG A 109 14.75 -12.84 23.52
CA ARG A 109 15.98 -13.04 24.29
C ARG A 109 16.76 -11.73 24.20
N SER A 110 16.77 -10.94 25.27
CA SER A 110 17.63 -9.78 25.39
C SER A 110 19.05 -10.24 25.10
N CYS A 111 19.62 -9.81 23.99
CA CYS A 111 21.04 -10.00 23.72
C CYS A 111 21.79 -9.17 24.75
N SER A 112 22.01 -9.74 25.92
CA SER A 112 22.98 -9.21 26.88
C SER A 112 24.33 -9.34 26.20
N SER A 113 24.86 -8.23 25.71
CA SER A 113 26.28 -8.08 25.41
C SER A 113 27.05 -8.34 26.70
N ALA A 114 27.36 -9.61 26.94
CA ALA A 114 28.26 -10.03 27.98
C ALA A 114 29.66 -10.12 27.35
N GLU A 115 30.37 -8.99 27.34
CA GLU A 115 31.82 -9.01 27.44
C GLU A 115 32.20 -8.03 28.54
N GLY A 116 32.44 -8.59 29.72
CA GLY A 116 33.18 -7.92 30.77
C GLY A 116 34.67 -7.89 30.44
N ALA A 117 35.38 -7.11 31.26
CA ALA A 117 36.83 -7.00 31.36
C ALA A 117 37.50 -6.05 30.34
N GLU A 118 37.46 -4.77 30.73
CA GLU A 118 38.64 -3.92 30.86
C GLU A 118 39.98 -4.59 30.50
N HIS A 119 40.49 -4.30 29.30
CA HIS A 119 41.91 -4.38 29.02
C HIS A 119 42.33 -3.10 28.29
N SER A 120 42.81 -2.14 29.08
CA SER A 120 43.70 -1.09 28.60
C SER A 120 44.90 -1.74 27.90
N SER A 121 45.04 -1.55 26.59
CA SER A 121 46.37 -1.52 25.98
C SER A 121 46.35 -0.91 24.58
N SER A 122 46.99 0.25 24.49
CA SER A 122 47.73 0.80 23.35
C SER A 122 47.09 0.78 21.94
N TYR A 123 46.44 1.89 21.59
CA TYR A 123 46.35 2.31 20.19
C TYR A 123 47.70 2.91 19.74
N LEU A 124 48.56 2.08 19.16
CA LEU A 124 49.59 2.49 18.20
C LEU A 124 49.57 1.44 17.07
N SER A 125 49.03 1.77 15.90
CA SER A 125 49.71 2.42 14.76
C SER A 125 50.34 1.41 13.78
N SER A 126 50.16 1.72 12.49
CA SER A 126 50.62 1.02 11.27
C SER A 126 49.78 -0.22 10.89
N ALA A 127 49.40 -0.48 9.64
CA ALA A 127 49.92 -0.02 8.37
C ALA A 127 48.84 -0.07 7.27
N LEU A 128 49.00 0.85 6.31
CA LEU A 128 48.45 0.84 4.95
C LEU A 128 48.20 -0.55 4.36
N HIS A 129 47.02 -0.77 3.78
CA HIS A 129 46.95 -1.35 2.44
C HIS A 129 45.70 -0.89 1.68
N ARG A 130 45.96 -0.09 0.64
CA ARG A 130 45.05 0.21 -0.46
C ARG A 130 44.47 -1.09 -1.04
N LEU A 131 43.16 -1.13 -1.25
CA LEU A 131 42.56 -1.98 -2.29
C LEU A 131 41.65 -1.13 -3.18
N ILE A 132 42.16 -0.93 -4.40
CA ILE A 132 41.55 -0.30 -5.56
C ILE A 132 40.60 -1.32 -6.21
N PRO A 133 39.34 -0.99 -6.54
CA PRO A 133 38.59 -1.74 -7.54
C PRO A 133 39.02 -1.29 -8.95
N LYS A 134 39.68 -2.20 -9.69
CA LYS A 134 40.05 -2.00 -11.09
C LYS A 134 38.79 -1.96 -11.96
N ARG A 135 38.53 -0.81 -12.63
CA ARG A 135 37.82 -0.80 -13.90
C ARG A 135 38.75 -1.37 -14.97
N LEU A 136 38.29 -2.35 -15.75
CA LEU A 136 38.86 -2.61 -17.07
C LEU A 136 37.74 -2.88 -18.09
N LEU A 137 37.70 -2.00 -19.08
CA LEU A 137 37.01 -2.13 -20.35
C LEU A 137 37.43 -3.41 -21.08
N GLN A 138 36.50 -4.06 -21.78
CA GLN A 138 36.83 -4.73 -23.02
C GLN A 138 35.92 -4.20 -24.13
N ARG A 139 36.58 -3.61 -25.13
CA ARG A 139 36.08 -3.19 -26.43
C ARG A 139 37.01 -3.84 -27.45
N THR A 140 36.49 -4.71 -28.31
CA THR A 140 36.96 -5.05 -29.67
C THR A 140 35.79 -5.82 -30.31
N ALA A 141 35.12 -5.28 -31.34
CA ALA A 141 35.50 -5.20 -32.75
C ALA A 141 35.50 -6.58 -33.43
N GLY A 142 34.48 -6.79 -34.26
CA GLY A 142 34.33 -7.79 -35.30
C GLY A 142 33.29 -7.24 -36.27
#